data_AF-G7VGS0-F1
#
_entry.id   AF-G7VGS0-F1
#
_cell.length_a   1.000
_cell.length_b   1.000
_cell.length_c   1.000
_cell.angle_alpha   90.00
_cell.angle_beta   90.00
_cell.angle_gamma   90.00
#
_symmetry.space_group_name_H-M   'P 1'
#
loop_
_entity.id
_entity.type
_entity.pdbx_description
1 polymer ?
#
loop_
_entity_poly.entity_id
_entity_poly.type
_entity_poly.pdbx_seq_one_letter_code
_entity_poly.pdbx_strand_id
1 'polypeptide(L)' 'MSLECDMEYGAGKEVVCIVRGAAQECVEGAVKRSSYADYMKVVRGDATMLYISTSVFKVGKTPGELVKELFVLLRLC' A
#
# COMPACT_ATOMS: atom_id res chain seq x y z
N MET A 1 -14.87 1.51 2.52
CA MET A 1 -13.52 0.96 2.29
C MET A 1 -12.72 0.97 3.59
N SER A 2 -11.96 -0.09 3.89
CA SER A 2 -10.97 -0.12 4.96
C SER A 2 -9.61 -0.55 4.42
N LEU A 3 -8.55 -0.06 5.06
CA LEU A 3 -7.15 -0.40 4.79
C LEU A 3 -6.53 -0.82 6.12
N GLU A 4 -6.29 -2.11 6.28
CA GLU A 4 -5.77 -2.70 7.52
C GLU A 4 -4.35 -3.19 7.26
N CYS A 5 -3.35 -2.63 7.94
CA CYS A 5 -1.94 -2.94 7.70
C CYS A 5 -1.29 -3.58 8.92
N ASP A 6 -0.62 -4.71 8.71
CA ASP A 6 0.34 -5.26 9.66
C ASP A 6 1.71 -4.62 9.39
N MET A 7 2.15 -3.83 10.36
CA MET A 7 3.36 -3.01 10.26
C MET A 7 4.48 -3.63 11.09
N GLU A 8 5.15 -4.63 10.51
CA GLU A 8 6.39 -5.13 11.07
C GLU A 8 7.59 -4.30 10.57
N TYR A 9 8.11 -3.44 11.44
CA TYR A 9 9.26 -2.59 11.12
C TYR A 9 10.57 -3.38 11.22
N GLY A 10 11.12 -3.77 10.06
CA GLY A 10 12.45 -4.36 9.95
C GLY A 10 13.05 -4.11 8.58
N ALA A 11 14.37 -3.94 8.49
CA ALA A 11 15.05 -3.75 7.21
C ALA A 11 14.86 -4.99 6.32
N GLY A 12 14.36 -4.77 5.09
CA GLY A 12 14.07 -5.86 4.15
C GLY A 12 12.74 -6.59 4.41
N LYS A 13 11.93 -6.10 5.37
CA LYS A 13 10.55 -6.57 5.57
C LYS A 13 9.56 -5.83 4.68
N GLU A 14 8.39 -6.42 4.53
CA GLU A 14 7.24 -5.82 3.84
C GLU A 14 6.15 -5.52 4.87
N VAL A 15 5.55 -4.33 4.75
CA VAL A 15 4.29 -4.00 5.41
C VAL A 15 3.18 -4.57 4.55
N VAL A 16 2.32 -5.40 5.15
CA VAL A 16 1.23 -6.08 4.43
C VAL A 16 -0.08 -5.43 4.80
N CYS A 17 -0.78 -4.91 3.81
CA CYS A 17 -2.08 -4.27 3.97
C CYS A 17 -3.17 -5.08 3.27
N ILE A 18 -4.30 -5.23 3.92
CA ILE A 18 -5.53 -5.80 3.36
C ILE A 18 -6.46 -4.63 3.04
N VAL A 19 -6.86 -4.52 1.77
CA VAL A 19 -7.82 -3.52 1.30
C VAL A 19 -9.19 -4.18 1.16
N ARG A 20 -10.20 -3.65 1.84
CA ARG A 20 -11.59 -4.12 1.75
C ARG A 20 -12.51 -3.01 1.26
N GLY A 21 -13.48 -3.37 0.42
CA GLY A 21 -14.47 -2.42 -0.10
C GLY A 21 -13.92 -1.42 -1.11
N ALA A 22 -12.84 -1.79 -1.82
CA ALA A 22 -12.36 -1.15 -3.04
C ALA A 22 -12.06 -2.23 -4.07
N ALA A 23 -12.35 -1.97 -5.35
CA ALA A 23 -12.01 -2.88 -6.43
C ALA A 23 -10.49 -2.92 -6.65
N GLN A 24 -9.95 -4.05 -7.08
CA GLN A 24 -8.51 -4.21 -7.33
C GLN A 24 -7.96 -3.14 -8.29
N GLU A 25 -8.70 -2.83 -9.35
CA GLU A 25 -8.33 -1.83 -10.36
C GLU A 25 -8.15 -0.43 -9.74
N CYS A 26 -8.98 -0.12 -8.73
CA CYS A 26 -8.81 1.11 -7.97
C CYS A 26 -7.52 1.09 -7.14
N VAL A 27 -7.21 -0.04 -6.50
CA VAL A 27 -5.97 -0.19 -5.71
C VAL A 27 -4.74 -0.08 -6.60
N GLU A 28 -4.74 -0.75 -7.75
CA GLU A 28 -3.67 -0.62 -8.73
C GLU A 28 -3.55 0.81 -9.27
N GLY A 29 -4.69 1.47 -9.53
CA GLY A 29 -4.72 2.88 -9.94
C GLY A 29 -4.15 3.81 -8.87
N ALA A 30 -4.48 3.59 -7.60
CA ALA A 30 -3.94 4.36 -6.48
C ALA A 30 -2.42 4.14 -6.34
N VAL A 31 -1.94 2.89 -6.45
CA VAL A 31 -0.50 2.58 -6.44
C VAL A 31 0.22 3.27 -7.60
N LYS A 32 -0.31 3.21 -8.83
CA LYS A 32 0.28 3.86 -10.01
C LYS A 32 0.31 5.39 -9.91
N ARG A 33 -0.64 5.99 -9.20
CA ARG A 33 -0.66 7.44 -8.93
C ARG A 33 0.33 7.87 -7.85
N SER A 34 0.79 6.93 -7.02
CA SER A 34 1.83 7.21 -6.04
C SER A 34 3.20 7.25 -6.71
N SER A 35 4.05 8.20 -6.31
CA SER A 35 5.44 8.28 -6.77
C SER A 35 6.33 7.14 -6.25
N TYR A 36 5.78 6.20 -5.47
CA TYR A 36 6.50 5.10 -4.84
C TYR A 36 5.99 3.74 -5.31
N ALA A 37 5.38 3.67 -6.49
CA ALA A 37 4.86 2.44 -7.07
C ALA A 37 5.87 1.28 -7.05
N ASP A 38 7.15 1.57 -7.28
CA ASP A 38 8.24 0.57 -7.28
C ASP A 38 8.47 -0.12 -5.93
N TYR A 39 7.98 0.48 -4.84
CA TYR A 39 8.06 -0.08 -3.48
C TYR A 39 6.80 -0.85 -3.10
N MET A 40 5.83 -0.98 -4.01
CA MET A 40 4.52 -1.52 -3.71
C MET A 40 4.15 -2.64 -4.67
N LYS A 41 3.46 -3.65 -4.13
CA LYS A 41 2.95 -4.77 -4.93
C LYS A 41 1.52 -5.08 -4.53
N VAL A 42 0.63 -5.11 -5.52
CA VAL A 42 -0.75 -5.55 -5.34
C VAL A 42 -0.83 -7.02 -5.69
N VAL A 43 -1.37 -7.83 -4.78
CA VAL A 43 -1.57 -9.28 -4.97
C VAL A 43 -3.04 -9.61 -4.81
N ARG A 44 -3.54 -10.48 -5.70
CA ARG A 44 -4.92 -10.97 -5.68
C ARG A 44 -5.00 -12.31 -4.94
N GLY A 45 -5.79 -12.34 -3.87
CA GLY A 45 -6.29 -13.55 -3.22
C GLY A 45 -7.80 -13.43 -2.96
N ASP A 46 -8.28 -13.94 -1.83
CA ASP A 46 -9.66 -13.73 -1.35
C ASP A 46 -9.96 -12.26 -0.99
N ALA A 47 -8.90 -11.47 -0.75
CA ALA A 47 -8.94 -10.02 -0.59
C ALA A 47 -7.82 -9.37 -1.40
N THR A 48 -7.94 -8.07 -1.70
CA THR A 48 -6.86 -7.31 -2.32
C THR A 48 -5.78 -7.02 -1.28
N MET A 49 -4.61 -7.62 -1.47
CA MET A 49 -3.45 -7.41 -0.60
C MET A 49 -2.49 -6.41 -1.25
N LEU A 50 -1.97 -5.50 -0.44
CA LEU A 50 -0.97 -4.53 -0.83
C LEU A 50 0.27 -4.73 0.05
N TYR A 51 1.39 -5.02 -0.59
CA TYR A 51 2.69 -5.15 0.05
C TYR A 51 3.45 -3.86 -0.17
N ILE A 52 4.04 -3.31 0.90
CA ILE A 52 4.85 -2.09 0.86
C ILE A 52 6.23 -2.43 1.40
N SER A 53 7.27 -2.30 0.58
CA SER A 53 8.64 -2.53 1.00
C SER A 53 9.09 -1.47 2.00
N THR A 54 9.64 -1.90 3.13
CA THR A 54 10.31 -0.99 4.09
C THR A 54 11.52 -0.27 3.48
N SER A 55 12.02 -0.69 2.32
CA SER A 55 13.08 0.05 1.61
C SER A 55 12.67 1.48 1.23
N VAL A 56 11.37 1.78 1.22
CA VAL A 56 10.84 3.14 1.01
C VAL A 56 11.38 4.16 2.03
N PHE A 57 11.78 3.71 3.24
CA PHE A 57 12.45 4.57 4.22
C PHE A 57 13.73 5.20 3.68
N LYS A 58 14.48 4.48 2.81
CA LYS A 58 15.76 4.96 2.26
C LYS A 58 15.59 6.13 1.31
N VAL A 59 14.39 6.32 0.75
CA VAL A 59 14.03 7.45 -0.12
C VAL A 59 13.23 8.53 0.61
N GLY A 60 13.28 8.53 1.95
CA GLY A 60 12.77 9.62 2.77
C GLY A 60 11.27 9.56 3.06
N LYS A 61 10.62 8.40 2.92
CA LYS A 61 9.20 8.24 3.24
C LYS A 61 8.95 7.02 4.11
N THR A 62 8.07 7.16 5.10
CA THR A 62 7.70 6.05 5.97
C THR A 62 6.53 5.25 5.38
N PRO A 63 6.43 3.93 5.66
CA PRO A 63 5.25 3.14 5.29
C PRO A 63 3.94 3.74 5.81
N GLY A 64 3.94 4.34 7.01
CA GLY A 64 2.75 5.00 7.56
C GLY A 64 2.29 6.20 6.72
N GLU A 65 3.22 7.03 6.25
CA GLU A 65 2.90 8.13 5.33
C GLU A 65 2.40 7.62 3.98
N LEU A 66 2.99 6.52 3.48
CA LEU A 66 2.56 5.89 2.24
C LEU A 66 1.15 5.30 2.36
N VAL A 67 0.87 4.58 3.46
CA VAL A 67 -0.46 4.05 3.80
C VAL A 67 -1.49 5.18 3.89
N LYS A 68 -1.14 6.31 4.51
CA LYS A 68 -2.03 7.49 4.58
C LYS A 68 -2.30 8.08 3.20
N GLU A 69 -1.28 8.22 2.34
CA GLU A 69 -1.45 8.69 0.96
C GLU A 69 -2.36 7.75 0.16
N LEU A 70 -2.10 6.45 0.22
CA LEU A 70 -2.91 5.44 -0.44
C LEU A 70 -4.37 5.49 0.02
N PHE A 71 -4.60 5.63 1.32
CA PHE A 71 -5.95 5.76 1.85
C PHE A 71 -6.69 6.99 1.30
N VAL A 72 -5.99 8.10 1.06
CA VAL A 72 -6.58 9.28 0.40
C VAL A 72 -6.84 9.01 -1.08
N LEU A 73 -5.90 8.40 -1.79
CA LEU A 73 -6.06 8.09 -3.22
C LEU A 73 -7.20 7.10 -3.47
N LEU A 74 -7.35 6.11 -2.60
CA LEU A 74 -8.39 5.11 -2.70
C LEU A 74 -9.80 5.66 -2.38
N ARG A 75 -9.92 6.80 -1.68
CA ARG A 75 -11.20 7.52 -1.49
C ARG A 75 -11.68 8.28 -2.72
N LEU A 76 -10.80 8.42 -3.73
CA LEU A 76 -11.17 8.98 -5.03
C LEU A 76 -11.73 7.90 -5.97
N CYS A 77 -11.83 6.67 -5.46
CA CYS A 77 -12.75 5.65 -5.90
C CYS A 77 -13.87 5.50 -4.85
#